data_AF-A0A955ZTJ1-F1
#
_entry.id   AF-A0A955ZTJ1-F1
#
_cell.length_a   1.000
_cell.length_b   1.000
_cell.length_c   1.000
_cell.angle_alpha   90.00
_cell.angle_beta   90.00
_cell.angle_gamma   90.00
#
_symmetry.space_group_name_H-M   'P 1'
#
loop_
_entity.id
_entity.type
_entity.pdbx_description
1 polymer ?
#
loop_
_entity_poly.entity_id
_entity_poly.type
_entity_poly.pdbx_seq_one_letter_code
_entity_poly.pdbx_strand_id
1 'polypeptide(L)'
;MSRTGARAGARAGGTGRAAAGAAAPPIALVAVGATMVGSVRLRFDEQRTNRAGARPRRRDFGPRAPFFARGQEWGHFEFGSTIVMLLPPDRFTLDAKPSGRPLRMGRVIGRRIP
;
A
#
# COMPACT_ATOMS: atom_id res chain seq x y z
N MET A 1 23.16 39.11 -3.44
CA MET A 1 24.03 37.91 -3.47
C MET A 1 23.62 37.03 -2.30
N SER A 2 23.07 35.82 -2.38
CA SER A 2 22.80 34.92 -3.50
C SER A 2 21.70 33.95 -3.02
N ARG A 3 20.70 33.70 -3.88
CA ARG A 3 19.64 32.72 -3.68
C ARG A 3 20.20 31.30 -3.84
N THR A 4 19.91 30.43 -2.87
CA THR A 4 20.00 28.96 -3.02
C THR A 4 18.96 28.38 -2.05
N GLY A 5 17.93 27.63 -2.41
CA GLY A 5 17.58 26.94 -3.64
C GLY A 5 16.69 25.78 -3.22
N ALA A 6 15.44 26.05 -2.88
CA ALA A 6 14.45 25.03 -2.53
C ALA A 6 14.20 24.11 -3.73
N ARG A 7 14.61 22.84 -3.64
CA ARG A 7 14.23 21.82 -4.62
C ARG A 7 12.95 21.13 -4.16
N ALA A 8 11.82 21.75 -4.52
CA ALA A 8 10.54 21.07 -4.65
C ALA A 8 10.62 20.12 -5.86
N GLY A 9 10.62 18.82 -5.60
CA GLY A 9 10.66 17.76 -6.61
C GLY A 9 9.33 17.03 -6.72
N ALA A 10 8.21 17.73 -6.78
CA ALA A 10 6.92 17.14 -7.16
C ALA A 10 6.78 17.21 -8.68
N ARG A 11 7.06 16.11 -9.38
CA ARG A 11 6.58 15.88 -10.75
C ARG A 11 5.61 14.72 -10.75
N ALA A 12 4.34 15.04 -10.50
CA ALA A 12 3.22 14.24 -10.96
C ALA A 12 2.96 14.66 -12.42
N GLY A 13 3.11 13.72 -13.36
CA GLY A 13 2.93 13.97 -14.79
C GLY A 13 2.75 12.65 -15.52
N GLY A 14 1.59 12.04 -15.33
CA GLY A 14 1.16 10.83 -16.03
C GLY A 14 -0.35 10.78 -16.05
N THR A 15 -0.94 11.46 -17.03
CA THR A 15 -2.37 11.41 -17.37
C THR A 15 -2.70 10.08 -18.06
N GLY A 16 -2.49 8.97 -17.36
CA GLY A 16 -3.08 7.69 -17.74
C GLY A 16 -4.50 7.63 -17.21
N ARG A 17 -5.50 8.07 -18.00
CA ARG A 17 -6.90 7.83 -17.67
C ARG A 17 -7.14 6.32 -17.76
N ALA A 18 -7.07 5.63 -16.62
CA ALA A 18 -7.46 4.24 -16.53
C ALA A 18 -8.88 4.11 -17.09
N ALA A 19 -9.05 3.26 -18.11
CA ALA A 19 -10.36 2.93 -18.64
C ALA A 19 -11.25 2.47 -17.49
N ALA A 20 -12.45 3.04 -17.39
CA ALA A 20 -13.43 2.70 -16.36
C ALA A 20 -13.99 1.29 -16.63
N GLY A 21 -13.18 0.28 -16.32
CA GLY A 21 -13.70 -1.06 -16.04
C GLY A 21 -14.54 -1.02 -14.77
N ALA A 22 -15.47 -1.96 -14.63
CA ALA A 22 -16.25 -2.13 -13.40
C ALA A 22 -15.35 -1.98 -12.17
N ALA A 23 -15.81 -1.17 -11.20
CA ALA A 23 -15.05 -0.89 -9.99
C ALA A 23 -14.60 -2.22 -9.37
N ALA A 24 -13.29 -2.36 -9.17
CA ALA A 24 -12.76 -3.58 -8.58
C ALA A 24 -13.39 -3.77 -7.19
N PRO A 25 -13.73 -5.01 -6.79
CA PRO A 25 -14.28 -5.27 -5.47
C PRO A 25 -13.32 -4.74 -4.39
N PRO A 26 -13.84 -4.11 -3.32
CA PRO A 26 -12.99 -3.47 -2.33
C PRO A 26 -12.14 -4.52 -1.61
N ILE A 27 -10.85 -4.21 -1.41
CA ILE A 27 -9.91 -5.02 -0.65
C ILE A 27 -9.31 -4.19 0.48
N ALA A 28 -8.81 -4.84 1.53
CA ALA A 28 -8.03 -4.17 2.56
C ALA A 28 -6.65 -4.82 2.69
N LEU A 29 -5.63 -3.98 2.79
CA LEU A 29 -4.27 -4.37 3.15
C LEU A 29 -3.95 -3.76 4.51
N VAL A 30 -3.71 -4.60 5.50
CA VAL A 30 -3.42 -4.17 6.87
C VAL A 30 -1.96 -4.45 7.17
N ALA A 31 -1.17 -3.39 7.32
CA ALA A 31 0.22 -3.46 7.72
C ALA A 31 0.34 -3.55 9.25
N VAL A 32 0.72 -4.73 9.75
CA VAL A 32 0.84 -5.02 11.18
C VAL A 32 2.31 -5.02 11.55
N GLY A 33 2.73 -4.02 12.34
CA GLY A 33 4.08 -3.95 12.88
C GLY A 33 4.33 -4.97 13.99
N ALA A 34 5.57 -5.42 14.13
CA ALA A 34 6.04 -6.22 15.26
C ALA A 34 6.54 -5.35 16.42
N THR A 35 6.58 -5.92 17.63
CA THR A 35 7.04 -5.26 18.85
C THR A 35 8.43 -4.65 18.68
N MET A 36 8.65 -3.45 19.22
CA MET A 36 9.92 -2.69 19.25
C MET A 36 10.48 -2.16 17.91
N VAL A 37 10.18 -2.77 16.75
CA VAL A 37 10.87 -2.45 15.48
C VAL A 37 9.95 -2.30 14.26
N GLY A 38 8.64 -2.42 14.43
CA GLY A 38 7.66 -2.45 13.33
C GLY A 38 7.17 -1.10 12.83
N SER A 39 8.05 -0.15 12.48
CA SER A 39 7.59 1.08 11.81
C SER A 39 7.16 0.80 10.37
N VAL A 40 6.00 1.32 9.99
CA VAL A 40 5.45 1.30 8.62
C VAL A 40 5.63 2.69 8.03
N ARG A 41 6.17 2.76 6.82
CA ARG A 41 6.22 3.99 6.02
C ARG A 41 5.37 3.85 4.77
N LEU A 42 4.54 4.85 4.54
CA LEU A 42 3.79 4.99 3.30
C LEU A 42 4.57 5.89 2.34
N ARG A 43 4.55 5.58 1.04
CA ARG A 43 5.21 6.40 0.00
C ARG A 43 4.35 7.58 -0.45
N PHE A 44 3.08 7.58 -0.09
CA PHE A 44 2.07 8.54 -0.51
C PHE A 44 1.51 9.37 0.65
N ASP A 45 1.97 9.12 1.87
CA ASP A 45 1.52 9.80 3.08
C ASP A 45 2.70 9.95 4.05
N GLU A 46 2.71 11.02 4.84
CA GLU A 46 3.72 11.29 5.88
C GLU A 46 3.47 10.48 7.17
N GLN A 47 2.36 9.73 7.23
CA GLN A 47 2.03 8.87 8.35
C GLN A 47 3.12 7.81 8.56
N ARG A 48 3.58 7.73 9.82
CA ARG A 48 4.53 6.72 10.30
C ARG A 48 4.03 6.15 11.62
N THR A 49 4.11 4.83 11.78
CA THR A 49 3.71 4.14 13.01
C THR A 49 4.83 4.14 14.06
N ASN A 50 4.53 3.62 15.26
CA ASN A 50 5.45 3.51 16.40
C ASN A 50 5.95 4.87 16.92
N ARG A 51 5.03 5.83 17.10
CA ARG A 51 5.31 7.14 17.70
C ARG A 51 4.76 7.19 19.13
N ALA A 52 5.55 7.65 20.09
CA ALA A 52 5.11 7.83 21.47
C ALA A 52 3.89 8.76 21.54
N GLY A 53 2.89 8.38 22.34
CA GLY A 53 1.66 9.17 22.50
C GLY A 53 0.73 9.20 21.28
N ALA A 54 0.99 8.40 20.23
CA ALA A 54 0.12 8.33 19.06
C ALA A 54 -1.33 7.94 19.44
N ARG A 55 -2.28 8.40 18.63
CA ARG A 55 -3.70 8.05 18.72
C ARG A 55 -4.16 7.47 17.38
N PRO A 56 -5.22 6.64 17.37
CA PRO A 56 -5.84 6.21 16.12
C PRO A 56 -6.20 7.43 15.26
N ARG A 57 -5.83 7.35 13.97
CA ARG A 57 -6.17 8.36 12.97
C ARG A 57 -6.83 7.66 11.80
N ARG A 58 -7.89 8.26 11.27
CA ARG A 58 -8.53 7.85 10.02
C ARG A 58 -8.28 8.95 8.99
N ARG A 59 -7.81 8.56 7.81
CA ARG A 59 -7.67 9.44 6.66
C ARG A 59 -8.44 8.85 5.49
N ASP A 60 -9.33 9.65 4.92
CA ASP A 60 -10.01 9.35 3.66
C ASP A 60 -9.39 10.23 2.58
N PHE A 61 -8.93 9.63 1.48
CA PHE A 61 -8.31 10.38 0.39
C PHE A 61 -9.33 10.81 -0.68
N GLY A 62 -10.53 10.22 -0.70
CA GLY A 62 -11.60 10.55 -1.63
C GLY A 62 -11.13 10.66 -3.10
N PRO A 63 -11.56 11.69 -3.84
CA PRO A 63 -11.16 11.91 -5.24
C PRO A 63 -9.65 12.13 -5.47
N ARG A 64 -8.89 12.44 -4.42
CA ARG A 64 -7.43 12.67 -4.48
C ARG A 64 -6.64 11.44 -4.02
N ALA A 65 -7.25 10.26 -4.04
CA ALA A 65 -6.59 9.01 -3.71
C ALA A 65 -5.37 8.75 -4.62
N PRO A 66 -4.27 8.23 -4.06
CA PRO A 66 -3.09 7.88 -4.85
C PRO A 66 -3.42 6.74 -5.82
N PHE A 67 -2.86 6.84 -7.03
CA PHE A 67 -2.89 5.76 -8.02
C PHE A 67 -1.58 4.99 -7.98
N PHE A 68 -1.67 3.65 -8.04
CA PHE A 68 -0.52 2.76 -8.11
C PHE A 68 -0.60 1.89 -9.34
N ALA A 69 0.46 1.90 -10.15
CA ALA A 69 0.65 0.90 -11.18
C ALA A 69 0.89 -0.48 -10.55
N ARG A 70 0.64 -1.54 -11.31
CA ARG A 70 0.91 -2.91 -10.85
C ARG A 70 2.40 -3.05 -10.48
N GLY A 71 2.66 -3.47 -9.24
CA GLY A 71 4.01 -3.64 -8.72
C GLY A 71 4.68 -2.35 -8.22
N GLN A 72 4.00 -1.20 -8.31
CA GLN A 72 4.50 0.03 -7.71
C GLN A 72 4.51 -0.07 -6.18
N GLU A 73 5.60 0.38 -5.56
CA GLU A 73 5.70 0.44 -4.10
C GLU A 73 4.72 1.47 -3.54
N TRP A 74 3.91 1.05 -2.57
CA TRP A 74 3.02 1.93 -1.80
C TRP A 74 3.52 2.19 -0.38
N GLY A 75 4.37 1.31 0.14
CA GLY A 75 4.95 1.40 1.47
C GLY A 75 5.83 0.19 1.78
N HIS A 76 6.54 0.29 2.90
CA HIS A 76 7.40 -0.77 3.40
C HIS A 76 7.47 -0.76 4.92
N PHE A 77 8.04 -1.83 5.45
CA PHE A 77 8.39 -1.97 6.86
C PHE A 77 9.88 -1.75 7.04
N GLU A 78 10.28 -1.10 8.13
CA GLU A 78 11.70 -0.84 8.38
C GLU A 78 12.46 -2.09 8.89
N PHE A 79 11.81 -3.05 9.57
CA PHE A 79 12.51 -4.19 10.19
C PHE A 79 11.75 -5.54 10.11
N GLY A 80 10.81 -5.68 9.17
CA GLY A 80 9.97 -6.88 9.02
C GLY A 80 8.67 -6.85 9.84
N SER A 81 7.67 -7.64 9.41
CA SER A 81 6.27 -7.48 9.80
C SER A 81 5.32 -8.48 9.09
N THR A 82 4.00 -8.22 9.20
CA THR A 82 2.94 -8.95 8.50
C THR A 82 2.04 -8.01 7.69
N ILE A 83 1.68 -8.42 6.46
CA ILE A 83 0.51 -7.88 5.74
C ILE A 83 -0.64 -8.87 5.91
N VAL A 84 -1.74 -8.40 6.47
CA VAL A 84 -3.03 -9.12 6.43
C VAL A 84 -3.84 -8.57 5.27
N MET A 85 -4.17 -9.43 4.31
CA MET A 85 -5.00 -9.06 3.16
C MET A 85 -6.41 -9.61 3.37
N LEU A 86 -7.40 -8.72 3.30
CA LEU A 86 -8.81 -9.08 3.37
C LEU A 86 -9.44 -8.91 1.99
N LEU A 87 -10.11 -9.97 1.53
CA LEU A 87 -10.81 -10.03 0.26
C LEU A 87 -12.30 -10.24 0.54
N PRO A 88 -13.20 -9.67 -0.28
CA PRO A 88 -14.62 -9.93 -0.15
C PRO A 88 -14.92 -11.40 -0.47
N PRO A 89 -15.94 -11.98 0.20
CA PRO A 89 -16.35 -13.35 -0.05
C PRO A 89 -16.75 -13.53 -1.51
N ASP A 90 -16.50 -14.72 -2.06
CA ASP A 90 -16.92 -15.16 -3.40
C ASP A 90 -16.47 -14.27 -4.57
N ARG A 91 -15.45 -13.44 -4.37
CA ARG A 91 -14.86 -12.60 -5.43
C ARG A 91 -13.46 -13.04 -5.85
N PHE A 92 -12.82 -13.91 -5.09
CA PHE A 92 -11.45 -14.34 -5.32
C PHE A 92 -11.25 -15.82 -4.98
N THR A 93 -10.42 -16.48 -5.77
CA THR A 93 -9.87 -17.82 -5.45
C THR A 93 -8.40 -17.66 -5.08
N LEU A 94 -8.00 -18.12 -3.90
CA LEU A 94 -6.62 -18.06 -3.44
C LEU A 94 -5.91 -19.39 -3.66
N ASP A 95 -4.66 -19.33 -4.11
CA ASP A 95 -3.75 -20.47 -4.16
C ASP A 95 -2.95 -20.51 -2.85
N ALA A 96 -3.62 -20.96 -1.77
CA ALA A 96 -3.07 -20.96 -0.43
C ALA A 96 -1.80 -21.80 -0.36
N LYS A 97 -0.72 -21.21 0.15
CA LYS A 97 0.54 -21.92 0.38
C LYS A 97 0.67 -22.27 1.87
N PRO A 98 1.29 -23.42 2.19
CA PRO A 98 1.63 -23.74 3.57
C PRO A 98 2.44 -22.62 4.23
N SER A 99 2.32 -22.51 5.54
CA SER A 99 3.13 -21.57 6.34
C SER A 99 4.62 -21.76 6.08
N GLY A 100 5.38 -20.67 6.16
CA GLY A 100 6.83 -20.64 5.90
C GLY A 100 7.21 -20.66 4.42
N ARG A 101 6.26 -20.82 3.48
CA ARG A 101 6.57 -20.72 2.04
C ARG A 101 6.76 -19.24 1.63
N PRO A 102 7.90 -18.88 1.02
CA PRO A 102 8.15 -17.51 0.61
C PRO A 102 7.26 -17.13 -0.58
N LEU A 103 6.70 -15.92 -0.51
CA LEU A 103 6.05 -15.27 -1.64
C LEU A 103 7.07 -14.45 -2.43
N ARG A 104 6.89 -14.35 -3.74
CA ARG A 104 7.75 -13.55 -4.63
C ARG A 104 6.93 -12.57 -5.44
N MET A 105 7.42 -11.35 -5.57
CA MET A 105 6.80 -10.33 -6.40
C MET A 105 6.61 -10.85 -7.84
N GLY A 106 5.47 -10.52 -8.45
CA GLY A 106 5.11 -10.98 -9.79
C GLY A 106 4.51 -12.40 -9.83
N ARG A 107 4.66 -13.21 -8.77
CA ARG A 107 4.06 -14.54 -8.70
C ARG A 107 2.59 -14.44 -8.30
N VAL A 108 1.73 -15.17 -9.01
CA VAL A 108 0.30 -15.24 -8.74
C VAL A 108 0.06 -16.03 -7.44
N ILE A 109 -0.76 -15.47 -6.54
CA ILE A 109 -1.18 -16.10 -5.27
C ILE A 109 -2.70 -16.34 -5.20
N GLY A 110 -3.41 -15.96 -6.27
CA GLY A 110 -4.85 -16.04 -6.38
C GLY A 110 -5.35 -15.31 -7.62
N ARG A 111 -6.63 -15.48 -7.94
CA ARG A 111 -7.29 -14.86 -9.09
C ARG A 111 -8.62 -14.26 -8.67
N ARG A 112 -8.99 -13.14 -9.31
CA ARG A 112 -10.34 -12.59 -9.19
C ARG A 112 -11.30 -13.48 -9.97
N ILE A 113 -12.45 -13.77 -9.39
CA ILE A 113 -13.55 -14.43 -10.07
C ILE A 113 -14.19 -13.37 -11.01
N PRO A 114 -14.46 -13.71 -12.28
CA PRO A 114 -15.09 -12.79 -13.23
C PRO A 114 -16.35 -12.12 -12.71
#